data_AF-A0A3M8AQR0-F1
#
_entry.id   AF-A0A3M8AQR0-F1
#
_cell.length_a   1.000
_cell.length_b   1.000
_cell.length_c   1.000
_cell.angle_alpha   90.00
_cell.angle_beta   90.00
_cell.angle_gamma   90.00
#
_symmetry.space_group_name_H-M   'P 1'
#
loop_
_entity.id
_entity.type
_entity.pdbx_description
1 polymer ?
#
loop_
_entity_poly.entity_id
_entity_poly.type
_entity_poly.pdbx_seq_one_letter_code
_entity_poly.pdbx_strand_id
1 'polypeptide(L)' 'MQQSKMNLSDDLVILINRLALNGDIRMAGIVLQTYVIRSWKLETEVARQYVIQYFQDHYPKQLQRYVKKRRKRN' A
#
# COMPACT_ATOMS: atom_id res chain seq x y z
N MET A 1 23.75 -12.44 -1.16
CA MET A 1 22.28 -12.49 -1.20
C MET A 1 21.81 -11.58 -2.32
N GLN A 2 21.37 -12.13 -3.45
CA GLN A 2 20.85 -11.32 -4.57
C GLN A 2 19.51 -10.73 -4.13
N GLN A 3 19.53 -9.49 -3.65
CA GLN A 3 18.33 -8.66 -3.57
C GLN A 3 17.95 -8.28 -5.00
N SER A 4 17.18 -9.14 -5.67
CA SER A 4 16.37 -8.73 -6.81
C SER A 4 15.45 -7.64 -6.28
N LYS A 5 15.79 -6.36 -6.53
CA LYS A 5 15.01 -5.20 -6.11
C LYS A 5 13.57 -5.43 -6.53
N MET A 6 12.70 -5.69 -5.56
CA MET A 6 11.28 -5.89 -5.76
C MET A 6 10.67 -4.55 -6.18
N ASN A 7 10.78 -4.23 -7.47
CA ASN A 7 10.19 -3.02 -8.03
C ASN A 7 8.73 -3.33 -8.39
N LEU A 8 7.82 -2.47 -7.93
CA LEU A 8 6.42 -2.51 -8.38
C LEU A 8 6.37 -2.19 -9.87
N SER A 9 5.43 -2.78 -10.61
CA SER A 9 5.22 -2.38 -12.00
C SER A 9 4.71 -0.94 -12.07
N ASP A 10 5.06 -0.23 -13.14
CA ASP A 10 4.64 1.17 -13.32
C ASP A 10 3.12 1.33 -13.30
N ASP A 11 2.39 0.40 -13.93
CA ASP A 11 0.93 0.38 -13.91
C ASP A 11 0.35 0.27 -12.49
N LEU A 12 0.97 -0.57 -11.66
CA LEU A 12 0.57 -0.71 -10.27
C LEU A 12 0.85 0.58 -9.49
N VAL A 13 2.02 1.19 -9.69
CA VAL A 13 2.37 2.46 -9.04
C VAL A 13 1.36 3.55 -9.44
N ILE A 14 1.01 3.65 -10.73
CA ILE A 14 0.02 4.60 -11.23
C ILE A 14 -1.36 4.35 -10.59
N LEU A 15 -1.80 3.10 -10.52
CA LEU A 15 -3.08 2.74 -9.90
C LEU A 15 -3.12 3.11 -8.41
N ILE A 16 -2.07 2.74 -7.66
CA ILE A 16 -1.96 3.04 -6.24
C ILE A 16 -1.95 4.55 -6.00
N ASN A 17 -1.23 5.31 -6.83
CA ASN A 17 -1.18 6.76 -6.74
C ASN A 17 -2.57 7.38 -6.95
N ARG A 18 -3.30 6.97 -8.00
CA ARG A 18 -4.66 7.46 -8.28
C ARG A 18 -5.62 7.17 -7.12
N LEU A 19 -5.59 5.95 -6.58
CA LEU A 19 -6.42 5.58 -5.42
C LEU A 19 -6.05 6.42 -4.18
N ALA A 20 -4.76 6.56 -3.89
CA ALA A 20 -4.29 7.30 -2.73
C ALA A 20 -4.66 8.79 -2.81
N LEU A 21 -4.43 9.44 -3.95
CA LEU A 21 -4.74 10.86 -4.15
C LEU A 21 -6.24 11.16 -4.09
N ASN A 22 -7.09 10.22 -4.53
CA ASN A 22 -8.54 10.33 -4.42
C ASN A 22 -9.07 10.00 -3.00
N GLY A 23 -8.19 9.62 -2.08
CA GLY A 23 -8.54 9.34 -0.68
C GLY A 23 -8.96 7.89 -0.41
N ASP A 24 -8.89 7.02 -1.42
CA ASP A 24 -9.22 5.59 -1.34
C ASP A 24 -8.05 4.75 -0.84
N ILE A 25 -7.41 5.21 0.26
CA ILE A 25 -6.23 4.58 0.86
C ILE A 25 -6.46 3.12 1.24
N ARG A 26 -7.67 2.77 1.69
CA ARG A 26 -8.02 1.38 2.00
C ARG A 26 -7.97 0.49 0.76
N MET A 27 -8.51 0.97 -0.37
CA MET A 27 -8.52 0.22 -1.62
C MET A 27 -7.10 0.08 -2.18
N ALA A 28 -6.32 1.17 -2.13
CA ALA A 28 -4.91 1.16 -2.48
C ALA A 28 -4.13 0.11 -1.66
N GLY A 29 -4.36 0.06 -0.35
CA GLY A 29 -3.78 -0.96 0.54
C GLY A 29 -4.12 -2.40 0.14
N ILE A 30 -5.38 -2.69 -0.17
CA ILE A 30 -5.84 -4.03 -0.58
C ILE A 30 -5.20 -4.46 -1.89
N VAL A 31 -5.15 -3.55 -2.87
CA VAL A 31 -4.55 -3.81 -4.19
C VAL A 31 -3.07 -4.13 -4.03
N LEU A 32 -2.33 -3.30 -3.29
CA LEU A 32 -0.91 -3.51 -3.07
C LEU A 32 -0.63 -4.80 -2.31
N GLN A 33 -1.38 -5.07 -1.24
CA GLN A 33 -1.24 -6.30 -0.44
C GLN A 33 -1.48 -7.54 -1.30
N THR A 34 -2.55 -7.53 -2.10
CA THR A 34 -2.89 -8.64 -2.99
C THR A 34 -1.81 -8.86 -4.02
N TYR A 35 -1.28 -7.78 -4.61
CA TYR A 35 -0.20 -7.86 -5.60
C TYR A 35 1.06 -8.50 -5.00
N VAL A 36 1.54 -8.01 -3.85
CA VAL A 36 2.81 -8.53 -3.29
C VAL A 36 2.67 -9.98 -2.79
N ILE A 37 1.49 -10.39 -2.32
CA ILE A 37 1.23 -11.81 -2.00
C ILE A 37 1.23 -12.66 -3.28
N ARG A 38 0.58 -12.20 -4.35
CA ARG A 38 0.43 -13.01 -5.58
C ARG A 38 1.70 -13.06 -6.42
N SER A 39 2.34 -11.91 -6.60
CA SER A 39 3.48 -11.71 -7.49
C SER A 39 4.81 -11.99 -6.81
N TRP A 40 4.97 -11.57 -5.55
CA TRP A 40 6.23 -11.76 -4.80
C TRP A 40 6.17 -12.89 -3.78
N LYS A 41 5.03 -13.58 -3.67
CA LYS A 41 4.82 -14.73 -2.77
C LYS A 41 5.15 -14.41 -1.31
N LEU A 42 4.96 -13.15 -0.91
CA LEU A 42 5.14 -12.75 0.48
C LEU A 42 4.07 -13.41 1.36
N GLU A 43 4.47 -13.85 2.55
CA GLU A 43 3.54 -14.24 3.59
C GLU A 43 2.63 -13.07 3.97
N THR A 44 1.40 -13.38 4.39
CA THR A 44 0.36 -12.38 4.66
C THR A 44 0.81 -11.30 5.65
N GLU A 45 1.53 -11.68 6.70
CA GLU A 45 1.99 -10.72 7.71
C GLU A 45 3.11 -9.81 7.17
N VAL A 46 4.07 -10.40 6.44
CA VAL A 46 5.15 -9.65 5.77
C VAL A 46 4.57 -8.68 4.74
N ALA A 47 3.59 -9.14 3.94
CA ALA A 47 2.87 -8.30 2.99
C ALA A 47 2.13 -7.15 3.68
N ARG A 48 1.53 -7.39 4.85
CA ARG A 48 0.86 -6.35 5.62
C ARG A 48 1.85 -5.28 6.10
N GLN A 49 2.98 -5.69 6.66
CA GLN A 49 4.02 -4.77 7.12
C GLN A 49 4.60 -3.96 5.96
N TYR A 50 4.89 -4.61 4.83
CA TYR A 50 5.34 -3.95 3.62
C TYR A 50 4.36 -2.86 3.16
N VAL A 51 3.06 -3.15 3.11
CA VAL A 51 2.03 -2.19 2.70
C VAL A 51 2.00 -0.99 3.65
N ILE A 52 2.04 -1.23 4.97
CA ILE A 52 2.05 -0.15 5.96
C ILE A 52 3.24 0.78 5.72
N GLN A 53 4.44 0.21 5.61
CA GLN A 53 5.66 0.97 5.38
C GLN A 53 5.59 1.76 4.07
N TYR A 54 5.14 1.12 2.98
CA TYR A 54 4.99 1.76 1.68
C TYR A 54 4.07 3.00 1.74
N PHE A 55 2.92 2.92 2.42
CA PHE A 55 2.02 4.08 2.54
C PHE A 55 2.55 5.15 3.51
N GLN A 56 3.38 4.79 4.50
CA GLN A 56 4.06 5.75 5.36
C GLN A 56 5.10 6.56 4.58
N ASP A 57 5.87 5.90 3.72
CA ASP A 57 6.96 6.52 2.97
C ASP A 57 6.43 7.39 1.82
N HIS A 58 5.44 6.89 1.07
CA HIS A 58 4.98 7.53 -0.17
C HIS A 58 3.72 8.41 -0.01
N TYR A 59 2.85 8.11 0.96
CA TYR A 59 1.54 8.79 1.10
C TYR A 59 1.21 9.17 2.56
N PRO A 60 2.14 9.77 3.34
CA PRO A 60 1.94 10.00 4.77
C PRO A 60 0.74 10.89 5.08
N LYS A 61 0.47 11.91 4.25
CA LYS A 61 -0.66 12.83 4.44
C LYS A 61 -2.01 12.12 4.26
N GLN A 62 -2.12 11.29 3.24
CA GLN A 62 -3.33 10.54 2.92
C GLN A 62 -3.57 9.45 3.96
N LEU A 63 -2.53 8.76 4.40
CA LEU A 63 -2.60 7.79 5.49
C LEU A 63 -3.08 8.45 6.79
N GLN A 64 -2.54 9.60 7.17
CA GLN A 64 -3.01 10.35 8.35
C GLN A 64 -4.48 10.76 8.23
N ARG A 65 -4.92 11.25 7.07
CA ARG A 65 -6.33 11.60 6.82
C ARG A 65 -7.24 10.38 6.98
N TYR A 66 -6.84 9.23 6.43
CA TYR A 66 -7.58 7.98 6.56
C TYR A 66 -7.71 7.54 8.03
N VAL A 67 -6.61 7.55 8.79
CA VAL A 67 -6.61 7.20 10.22
C VAL A 67 -7.51 8.15 11.02
N LYS A 68 -7.42 9.46 10.80
CA LYS A 68 -8.30 10.46 11.43
C LYS A 68 -9.78 10.20 11.10
N LYS A 69 -10.10 9.90 9.84
CA LYS A 69 -11.46 9.59 9.40
C LYS A 69 -12.00 8.32 10.05
N ARG A 70 -11.17 7.29 10.24
CA ARG A 70 -11.57 6.06 10.94
C ARG A 70 -11.83 6.29 12.43
N ARG A 71 -10.98 7.06 13.11
CA ARG A 71 -11.18 7.39 14.53
C ARG A 71 -12.47 8.16 14.82
N LYS A 72 -13.01 8.91 13.84
CA LYS A 72 -14.30 9.62 13.97
C LYS A 72 -15.54 8.77 13.70
N ARG A 73 -15.36 7.58 13.12
CA ARG A 73 -16.47 6.67 12.75
C ARG A 73 -16.68 5.56 13.78
N ASN A 74 -15.73 5.39 14.70
CA ASN A 74 -15.85 4.55 15.89
C ASN A 74 -16.20 5.43 17.08
#